data_AF-A0A0R2CDE5-F1
#
_entry.id   AF-A0A0R2CDE5-F1
#
_cell.length_a   1.000
_cell.length_b   1.000
_cell.length_c   1.000
_cell.angle_alpha   90.00
_cell.angle_beta   90.00
_cell.angle_gamma   90.00
#
_symmetry.space_group_name_H-M   'P 1'
#
loop_
_entity.id
_entity.type
_entity.pdbx_description
1 polymer ?
#
loop_
_entity_poly.entity_id
_entity_poly.type
_entity_poly.pdbx_seq_one_letter_code
_entity_poly.pdbx_strand_id
1 'polypeptide(L)'
;MADGGYTGDNFAQSVHAIIGADVIIAKQSDLKNGQVTPQRWVVERSFSWLTNWRRLWFNCERKLNTSKVMVAMAFIGILLARQ
;
A
#
# COMPACT_ATOMS: atom_id res chain seq x y z
N MET A 1 7.13 -3.67 -4.88
CA MET A 1 7.64 -3.97 -6.24
C MET A 1 7.37 -5.46 -6.43
N ALA A 2 6.43 -5.82 -7.29
CA ALA A 2 6.14 -7.22 -7.59
C ALA A 2 7.13 -7.70 -8.65
N ASP A 3 7.50 -8.98 -8.61
CA ASP A 3 8.35 -9.59 -9.63
C ASP A 3 7.65 -9.55 -11.00
N GLY A 4 8.42 -9.50 -12.09
CA GLY A 4 7.90 -9.39 -13.45
C GLY A 4 6.91 -10.52 -13.82
N GLY A 5 6.96 -11.64 -13.09
CA GLY A 5 6.03 -12.77 -13.23
C GLY A 5 4.56 -12.47 -12.88
N TYR A 6 4.25 -11.36 -12.20
CA TYR A 6 2.87 -11.00 -11.85
C TYR A 6 2.14 -10.21 -12.93
N THR A 7 2.82 -9.81 -14.01
CA THR A 7 2.28 -8.96 -15.10
C THR A 7 1.11 -9.59 -15.89
N GLY A 8 0.75 -10.85 -15.66
CA GLY A 8 -0.29 -11.54 -16.44
C GLY A 8 -1.72 -11.20 -16.04
N ASP A 9 -2.64 -11.24 -17.01
CA ASP A 9 -4.09 -11.08 -16.79
C ASP A 9 -4.65 -12.05 -15.75
N ASN A 10 -4.07 -13.25 -15.64
CA ASN A 10 -4.45 -14.24 -14.63
C ASN A 10 -4.33 -13.71 -13.20
N PHE A 11 -3.30 -12.89 -12.91
CA PHE A 11 -3.13 -12.31 -11.58
C PHE A 11 -4.16 -11.21 -11.34
N ALA A 12 -4.35 -10.31 -12.30
CA ALA A 12 -5.36 -9.26 -12.21
C ALA A 12 -6.77 -9.86 -12.02
N GLN A 13 -7.12 -10.89 -12.80
CA GLN A 13 -8.39 -11.61 -12.69
C GLN A 13 -8.54 -12.33 -11.35
N SER A 14 -7.47 -12.97 -10.84
CA SER A 14 -7.50 -13.63 -9.53
C SER A 14 -7.74 -12.63 -8.41
N VAL A 15 -7.08 -11.47 -8.45
CA VAL A 15 -7.28 -10.42 -7.45
C VAL A 15 -8.68 -9.80 -7.55
N HIS A 16 -9.17 -9.58 -8.76
CA HIS A 16 -10.53 -9.12 -8.98
C HIS A 16 -11.56 -10.15 -8.45
N ALA A 17 -11.34 -11.44 -8.63
CA ALA A 17 -12.23 -12.48 -8.11
C ALA A 17 -12.26 -12.56 -6.58
N ILE A 18 -11.13 -12.31 -5.91
CA ILE A 18 -11.01 -12.44 -4.45
C ILE A 18 -11.41 -11.13 -3.73
N ILE A 19 -10.98 -9.99 -4.26
CA ILE A 19 -11.04 -8.69 -3.58
C ILE A 19 -11.93 -7.69 -4.34
N GLY A 20 -12.26 -7.94 -5.60
CA GLY A 20 -13.03 -7.02 -6.43
C GLY A 20 -12.26 -5.74 -6.79
N ALA A 21 -10.92 -5.79 -6.75
CA ALA A 21 -10.06 -4.65 -6.98
C ALA A 21 -9.27 -4.79 -8.28
N ASP A 22 -9.16 -3.68 -9.02
CA ASP A 22 -8.29 -3.58 -10.18
C ASP A 22 -6.82 -3.49 -9.76
N VAL A 23 -5.98 -4.28 -10.43
CA VAL A 23 -4.55 -4.35 -10.15
C VAL A 23 -3.79 -3.61 -11.24
N ILE A 24 -2.98 -2.65 -10.83
CA ILE A 24 -2.04 -1.97 -11.73
C ILE A 24 -0.62 -2.36 -11.34
N ILE A 25 0.07 -3.05 -12.24
CA ILE A 25 1.47 -3.47 -12.05
C ILE A 25 2.35 -2.54 -12.86
N ALA A 26 3.07 -1.66 -12.17
CA ALA A 26 4.09 -0.83 -12.80
C ALA A 26 5.30 -1.69 -13.17
N LYS A 27 5.63 -1.79 -14.47
CA LYS A 27 6.88 -2.43 -14.89
C LYS A 27 8.05 -1.51 -14.64
N GLN A 28 9.22 -2.10 -14.38
CA GLN A 28 10.47 -1.34 -14.25
C GLN A 28 10.82 -0.57 -15.54
N SER A 29 10.38 -1.06 -16.70
CA SER A 29 10.49 -0.36 -18.00
C SER A 29 9.71 0.95 -18.03
N ASP A 30 8.50 0.98 -17.46
CA ASP A 30 7.64 2.18 -17.45
C ASP A 30 8.22 3.26 -16.55
N LEU A 31 8.88 2.83 -15.46
CA LEU A 31 9.60 3.72 -14.53
C LEU A 31 10.79 4.41 -15.21
N LYS A 32 11.54 3.69 -16.07
CA LYS A 32 12.65 4.26 -16.85
C LYS A 32 12.17 5.25 -17.90
N ASN A 33 10.93 5.11 -18.38
CA ASN A 33 10.31 6.00 -19.35
C ASN A 33 9.52 7.15 -18.71
N GLY A 34 9.57 7.29 -17.37
CA GLY A 34 8.90 8.37 -16.64
C GLY A 34 7.38 8.22 -16.53
N GLN A 35 6.79 7.11 -16.96
CA GLN A 35 5.37 6.83 -16.74
C GLN A 35 5.15 6.32 -15.32
N VAL A 36 4.89 7.24 -14.40
CA VAL A 36 4.48 6.92 -13.03
C VAL A 36 2.97 6.80 -13.00
N THR A 37 2.46 5.64 -12.56
CA THR A 37 1.02 5.46 -12.32
C THR A 37 0.54 6.47 -11.26
N PRO A 38 -0.45 7.33 -11.56
CA PRO A 38 -0.86 8.41 -10.66
C PRO A 38 -1.45 7.90 -9.34
N GLN A 39 -1.90 6.65 -9.24
CA GLN A 39 -2.40 6.11 -7.98
C GLN A 39 -1.26 5.67 -7.03
N ARG A 40 -0.05 5.46 -7.55
CA ARG A 40 1.09 4.97 -6.77
C ARG A 40 1.58 5.97 -5.72
N TRP A 41 1.59 7.27 -6.05
CA TRP A 41 2.07 8.30 -5.13
C TRP A 41 1.23 8.37 -3.85
N VAL A 42 -0.09 8.14 -3.96
CA VAL A 42 -1.01 8.17 -2.80
C VAL A 42 -0.64 7.05 -1.82
N VAL A 43 -0.38 5.85 -2.35
CA VAL A 43 0.00 4.68 -1.56
C VAL A 43 1.36 4.91 -0.91
N GLU A 44 2.38 5.27 -1.69
CA GLU A 44 3.74 5.52 -1.17
C GLU A 44 3.75 6.65 -0.13
N ARG A 45 2.98 7.73 -0.35
CA ARG A 45 2.89 8.84 0.59
C ARG A 45 2.18 8.46 1.88
N SER A 46 1.14 7.63 1.79
CA SER A 46 0.47 7.07 2.98
C SER A 46 1.42 6.19 3.79
N PHE A 47 2.18 5.31 3.14
CA PHE A 47 3.20 4.51 3.81
C PHE A 47 4.31 5.36 4.43
N SER A 48 4.72 6.44 3.76
CA SER A 48 5.70 7.38 4.29
C SER A 48 5.24 8.09 5.58
N TRP A 49 3.93 8.30 5.75
CA TRP A 49 3.40 8.83 7.01
C TRP A 49 3.37 7.77 8.10
N LEU A 50 3.06 6.54 7.74
CA LEU A 50 3.01 5.41 8.67
C LEU A 50 4.40 5.01 9.19
N THR A 51 5.46 5.14 8.39
CA THR A 51 6.83 4.83 8.84
C THR A 51 7.33 5.73 9.97
N ASN A 52 6.76 6.92 10.17
CA ASN A 52 7.08 7.77 11.31
C ASN A 52 6.50 7.26 12.63
N TRP A 53 5.55 6.32 12.59
CA TRP A 53 4.98 5.71 13.78
C TRP A 53 5.85 4.53 14.23
N ARG A 54 6.70 4.76 15.24
CA ARG A 54 7.64 3.75 15.77
C ARG A 54 6.98 2.40 16.10
N ARG A 55 5.72 2.41 16.57
CA ARG A 55 4.95 1.20 16.92
C ARG A 55 4.49 0.39 15.70
N LEU A 56 4.48 0.99 14.51
CA LEU A 56 4.09 0.33 13.25
C LEU A 56 5.29 -0.20 12.46
N TRP A 57 6.51 0.24 12.80
CA TRP A 57 7.74 -0.15 12.12
C TRP A 57 8.08 -1.64 12.30
N PHE A 58 7.73 -2.21 13.46
CA PHE A 58 7.78 -3.63 13.71
C PHE A 58 6.40 -4.07 14.20
N ASN A 59 5.88 -5.21 13.72
CA ASN A 59 4.65 -5.79 14.24
C ASN A 59 4.91 -6.28 15.67
N CYS A 60 4.98 -5.35 16.63
CA CYS A 60 5.18 -5.62 18.05
C CYS A 60 3.92 -6.16 18.72
N GLU A 61 2.80 -6.21 17.99
CA GLU A 61 1.52 -6.55 18.55
C GLU A 61 1.23 -8.04 18.46
N ARG A 62 0.92 -8.64 19.61
CA ARG A 62 0.62 -10.07 19.73
C ARG A 62 -0.70 -10.48 19.06
N LYS A 63 -1.63 -9.53 18.86
CA LYS A 63 -2.97 -9.78 18.32
C LYS A 63 -3.23 -8.94 17.08
N LEU A 64 -3.78 -9.56 16.03
CA LEU A 64 -4.16 -8.89 14.78
C LEU A 64 -5.24 -7.81 14.97
N ASN A 65 -6.12 -7.96 15.95
CA ASN A 65 -7.15 -6.95 16.21
C ASN A 65 -6.55 -5.65 16.73
N THR A 66 -5.55 -5.76 17.61
CA THR A 66 -4.87 -4.59 18.15
C THR A 66 -4.11 -3.87 17.02
N SER A 67 -3.47 -4.63 16.11
CA SER A 67 -2.65 -4.02 15.06
C SER A 67 -3.50 -3.24 14.06
N LYS A 68 -4.71 -3.75 13.77
CA LYS A 68 -5.72 -3.03 12.97
C LYS A 68 -6.10 -1.69 13.60
N VAL A 69 -6.38 -1.67 14.90
CA VAL A 69 -6.75 -0.44 15.62
C VAL A 69 -5.58 0.54 15.64
N MET A 70 -4.35 0.05 15.77
CA MET A 70 -3.14 0.89 15.77
C MET A 70 -2.94 1.61 14.43
N VAL A 71 -3.18 0.94 13.30
CA VAL A 71 -3.17 1.55 11.96
C VAL A 71 -4.26 2.63 11.86
N ALA A 72 -5.48 2.33 12.30
CA ALA A 72 -6.58 3.30 12.27
C ALA A 72 -6.28 4.55 13.10
N MET A 73 -5.74 4.39 14.32
CA MET A 73 -5.31 5.51 15.16
C MET A 73 -4.20 6.35 14.50
N ALA A 74 -3.24 5.71 13.82
CA ALA A 74 -2.20 6.42 13.11
C ALA A 74 -2.78 7.34 12.01
N PHE A 75 -3.75 6.84 11.23
CA PHE A 75 -4.43 7.65 10.21
C PHE A 75 -5.26 8.79 10.81
N ILE A 76 -5.98 8.54 11.91
CA ILE A 76 -6.72 9.60 12.62
C ILE A 76 -5.77 10.71 13.07
N GLY A 77 -4.62 10.35 13.66
CA GLY A 77 -3.59 11.33 14.07
C GLY A 77 -3.04 12.13 12.89
N ILE A 78 -2.80 11.49 11.74
CA ILE A 78 -2.33 12.17 10.52
C ILE A 78 -3.40 13.14 9.97
N LEU A 79 -4.68 12.77 10.03
CA LEU A 79 -5.78 13.62 9.58
C LEU A 79 -5.97 14.84 10.49
N LEU A 80 -5.90 14.64 11.81
CA LEU A 80 -6.01 15.72 12.80
C LEU A 80 -4.84 16.70 12.71
N ALA A 81 -3.61 16.22 12.52
CA ALA A 81 -2.43 17.08 12.37
C ALA A 81 -2.38 17.87 11.05
N ARG A 82 -3.31 17.61 10.14
CA ARG A 82 -3.41 18.28 8.83
C ARG A 82 -4.49 19.37 8.80
N GLN A 83 -5.36 19.45 9.82
CA GLN A 83 -6.31 20.56 9.98
C GLN A 83 -5.62 21.78 10.61
#